data_AF-A0AAE0R368-F1
#
_entry.id   AF-A0AAE0R368-F1
#
_cell.length_a   1.000
_cell.length_b   1.000
_cell.length_c   1.000
_cell.angle_alpha   90.00
_cell.angle_beta   90.00
_cell.angle_gamma   90.00
#
_symmetry.space_group_name_H-M   'P 1'
#
loop_
_entity.id
_entity.type
_entity.pdbx_description
1 polymer ?
#
loop_
_entity_poly.entity_id
_entity_poly.type
_entity_poly.pdbx_seq_one_letter_code
_entity_poly.pdbx_strand_id
1 'polypeptide(L)'
;MLNPDGVYLGNYRCSLMGFDLNRHWQDPSQWAHPTLHAVKQLIIQMNQDPFLFYISFSTFLKNHRDHQENSLPVHQSWLAKVSLEFYIDVHAHSTMMNGFMYGNVFEEEERVQRQAVFPRLLCHNAHDFSLSSTSFNRDVVKAGTGRRFLGGLLDDTSYCYTLEVSFYSFLTAGSTTPIPYTEDSCILP
;
A
#
# COMPACT_ATOMS: atom_id res chain seq x y z
N MET A 1 -2.36 9.92 -1.17
CA MET A 1 -2.41 10.37 0.25
C MET A 1 -3.74 9.92 0.84
N LEU A 2 -3.73 9.12 1.93
CA LEU A 2 -4.97 8.60 2.54
C LEU A 2 -5.59 9.55 3.57
N ASN A 3 -4.77 10.36 4.24
CA ASN A 3 -5.18 11.24 5.35
C ASN A 3 -4.81 12.71 5.09
N PRO A 4 -5.34 13.35 4.02
CA PRO A 4 -4.94 14.70 3.61
C PRO A 4 -5.29 15.78 4.65
N ASP A 5 -6.42 15.61 5.35
CA ASP A 5 -6.89 16.50 6.41
C ASP A 5 -5.99 16.42 7.66
N GLY A 6 -5.62 15.21 8.08
CA GLY A 6 -4.66 15.04 9.17
C GLY A 6 -3.31 15.70 8.86
N VAL A 7 -2.82 15.55 7.63
CA VAL A 7 -1.57 16.20 7.18
C VAL A 7 -1.67 17.72 7.22
N TYR A 8 -2.76 18.29 6.69
CA TYR A 8 -2.96 19.74 6.69
C TYR A 8 -2.95 20.34 8.11
N LEU A 9 -3.46 19.59 9.09
CA LEU A 9 -3.51 20.00 10.49
C LEU A 9 -2.23 19.70 11.28
N GLY A 10 -1.25 19.03 10.67
CA GLY A 10 -0.04 18.56 11.36
C GLY A 10 -0.30 17.39 12.33
N ASN A 11 -1.38 16.64 12.13
CA ASN A 11 -1.64 15.44 12.93
C ASN A 11 -0.65 14.33 12.59
N TYR A 12 -0.08 13.73 13.63
CA TYR A 12 0.85 12.61 13.49
C TYR A 12 0.19 11.32 12.98
N ARG A 13 -1.00 10.99 13.50
CA ARG A 13 -1.61 9.66 13.34
C ARG A 13 -3.07 9.65 12.88
N CYS A 14 -3.81 10.70 13.19
CA CYS A 14 -5.27 10.68 13.08
C CYS A 14 -5.79 11.65 12.01
N SER A 15 -7.00 11.39 11.51
CA SER A 15 -7.76 12.34 10.70
C SER A 15 -8.20 13.56 11.52
N LEU A 16 -8.85 14.53 10.87
CA LEU A 16 -9.45 15.71 11.52
C LEU A 16 -10.37 15.33 12.68
N MET A 17 -11.09 14.20 12.56
CA MET A 17 -12.03 13.72 13.58
C MET A 17 -11.36 12.88 14.68
N GLY A 18 -10.03 12.76 14.66
CA GLY A 18 -9.28 12.00 15.66
C GLY A 18 -9.21 10.48 15.42
N PHE A 19 -9.65 9.99 14.25
CA PHE A 19 -9.63 8.56 13.93
C PHE A 19 -8.28 8.10 13.34
N ASP A 20 -7.76 6.98 13.85
CA ASP A 20 -6.69 6.22 13.19
C ASP A 20 -7.31 5.43 12.02
N LEU A 21 -7.12 5.90 10.79
CA LEU A 21 -7.69 5.27 9.59
C LEU A 21 -7.24 3.81 9.44
N ASN A 22 -6.01 3.47 9.86
CA ASN A 22 -5.50 2.10 9.76
C ASN A 22 -6.01 1.19 10.90
N ARG A 23 -7.14 1.54 11.53
CA ARG A 23 -7.93 0.68 12.42
C ARG A 23 -9.36 0.44 11.94
N HIS A 24 -9.76 1.06 10.84
CA HIS A 24 -11.14 1.10 10.38
C HIS A 24 -11.35 0.42 9.02
N TRP A 25 -10.43 -0.43 8.56
CA TRP A 25 -10.57 -1.11 7.27
C TRP A 25 -11.74 -2.11 7.23
N GLN A 26 -12.08 -2.70 8.38
CA GLN A 26 -13.18 -3.65 8.48
C GLN A 26 -14.53 -2.98 8.18
N ASP A 27 -14.80 -1.83 8.78
CA ASP A 27 -16.07 -1.10 8.62
C ASP A 27 -15.84 0.43 8.52
N PRO A 28 -15.38 0.92 7.36
CA PRO A 28 -15.18 2.36 7.18
C PRO A 28 -16.51 3.07 6.89
N SER A 29 -16.90 4.00 7.75
CA SER A 29 -17.99 4.94 7.46
C SER A 29 -17.69 5.86 6.26
N GLN A 30 -18.66 6.01 5.36
CA GLN A 30 -18.60 6.94 4.23
C GLN A 30 -18.47 8.41 4.66
N TRP A 31 -18.97 8.73 5.84
CA TRP A 31 -18.97 10.08 6.37
C TRP A 31 -17.74 10.36 7.24
N ALA A 32 -17.37 9.43 8.13
CA ALA A 32 -16.23 9.63 9.04
C ALA A 32 -14.88 9.28 8.40
N HIS A 33 -14.86 8.35 7.44
CA HIS A 33 -13.64 7.84 6.80
C HIS A 33 -13.78 7.85 5.26
N PRO A 34 -14.14 8.98 4.62
CA PRO A 34 -14.50 9.03 3.21
C PRO A 34 -13.37 8.54 2.29
N THR A 35 -12.12 8.89 2.59
CA THR A 35 -10.94 8.46 1.83
C THR A 35 -10.72 6.95 1.92
N LEU A 36 -10.78 6.40 3.12
CA LEU A 36 -10.64 4.96 3.38
C LEU A 36 -11.77 4.17 2.72
N HIS A 37 -13.02 4.64 2.85
CA HIS A 37 -14.15 4.01 2.20
C HIS A 37 -13.98 3.99 0.68
N ALA A 38 -13.62 5.13 0.07
CA ALA A 38 -13.41 5.22 -1.38
C ALA A 38 -12.30 4.27 -1.87
N VAL A 39 -11.15 4.24 -1.18
CA VAL A 39 -10.04 3.32 -1.51
C VAL A 39 -10.44 1.86 -1.36
N LYS A 40 -11.17 1.51 -0.29
CA LYS A 40 -11.67 0.14 -0.10
C LYS A 40 -12.60 -0.28 -1.25
N GLN A 41 -13.54 0.56 -1.64
CA GLN A 41 -14.44 0.28 -2.76
C GLN A 41 -13.67 0.11 -4.07
N LEU A 42 -12.68 0.98 -4.32
CA LEU A 42 -11.82 0.90 -5.49
C LEU A 42 -11.09 -0.45 -5.57
N ILE A 43 -10.47 -0.88 -4.47
CA ILE A 43 -9.73 -2.16 -4.39
C ILE A 43 -10.69 -3.34 -4.62
N ILE A 44 -11.88 -3.31 -4.01
CA ILE A 44 -12.90 -4.36 -4.19
C ILE A 44 -13.34 -4.43 -5.66
N GLN A 45 -13.61 -3.29 -6.28
CA GLN A 45 -14.00 -3.21 -7.69
C GLN A 45 -12.90 -3.75 -8.61
N MET A 46 -11.64 -3.38 -8.36
CA MET A 46 -10.49 -3.90 -9.10
C MET A 46 -10.35 -5.43 -8.97
N ASN A 47 -10.66 -5.98 -7.80
CA ASN A 47 -10.57 -7.42 -7.55
C ASN A 47 -11.74 -8.21 -8.18
N GLN A 48 -12.95 -7.65 -8.17
CA GLN A 48 -14.16 -8.33 -8.63
C GLN A 48 -14.40 -8.20 -10.13
N ASP A 49 -14.26 -6.99 -10.70
CA ASP A 49 -14.49 -6.72 -12.12
C ASP A 49 -13.47 -5.72 -12.68
N PRO A 50 -12.29 -6.23 -13.10
CA PRO A 50 -11.26 -5.43 -13.76
C PRO A 50 -11.75 -4.68 -15.01
N PHE A 51 -12.76 -5.22 -15.69
CA PHE A 51 -13.27 -4.70 -16.96
C PHE A 51 -14.17 -3.48 -16.75
N LEU A 52 -15.11 -3.56 -15.81
CA LEU A 52 -15.94 -2.41 -15.43
C LEU A 52 -15.12 -1.29 -14.80
N PHE A 53 -14.08 -1.63 -14.03
CA PHE A 53 -13.15 -0.63 -13.51
C PHE A 53 -12.45 0.14 -14.64
N TYR A 54 -11.86 -0.58 -15.61
CA TYR A 54 -11.16 0.07 -16.74
C TYR A 54 -12.07 1.00 -17.52
N ILE A 55 -13.31 0.58 -17.82
CA ILE A 55 -14.27 1.41 -18.55
C ILE A 55 -14.65 2.65 -17.74
N SER A 56 -14.98 2.49 -16.45
CA SER A 56 -15.39 3.59 -15.58
C SER A 56 -14.25 4.59 -15.38
N PHE A 57 -13.04 4.11 -15.12
CA PHE A 57 -11.85 4.95 -14.94
C PHE A 57 -11.42 5.64 -16.25
N SER A 58 -11.43 4.93 -17.39
CA SER A 58 -11.16 5.52 -18.71
C SER A 58 -12.17 6.61 -19.05
N THR A 59 -13.45 6.37 -18.76
CA THR A 59 -14.53 7.35 -18.99
C THR A 59 -14.39 8.55 -18.05
N PHE A 60 -14.07 8.34 -16.78
CA PHE A 60 -13.78 9.41 -15.82
C PHE A 60 -12.59 10.26 -16.28
N LEU A 61 -11.47 9.64 -16.65
CA LEU A 61 -10.29 10.36 -17.15
C LEU A 61 -10.55 11.11 -18.45
N LYS A 62 -11.44 10.61 -19.31
CA LYS A 62 -11.87 11.30 -20.54
C LYS A 62 -12.80 12.47 -20.25
N ASN A 63 -13.68 12.37 -19.25
CA ASN A 63 -14.57 13.46 -18.84
C ASN A 63 -13.83 14.60 -18.10
N HIS A 64 -12.64 14.34 -17.56
CA HIS A 64 -11.79 15.34 -16.89
C HIS A 64 -10.60 15.82 -17.73
N ARG A 65 -10.46 15.37 -18.98
CA ARG A 65 -9.56 15.97 -19.97
C ARG A 65 -10.41 16.78 -20.95
N ASP A 66 -10.06 18.05 -21.11
CA ASP A 66 -10.78 18.98 -21.99
C ASP A 66 -11.01 18.44 -23.40
N HIS A 67 -12.14 18.87 -23.96
CA HIS A 67 -12.67 18.57 -25.28
C HIS A 67 -11.64 18.67 -26.42
N GLN A 68 -11.01 17.55 -26.80
CA GLN A 68 -10.69 17.22 -28.19
C GLN A 68 -9.99 15.86 -28.26
N GLU A 69 -10.72 14.80 -28.64
CA GLU A 69 -10.23 13.84 -29.63
C GLU A 69 -11.32 12.83 -30.03
N ASN A 70 -11.39 12.59 -31.34
CA ASN A 70 -12.38 11.76 -32.00
C ASN A 70 -12.35 10.30 -31.52
N SER A 71 -13.55 9.75 -31.37
CA SER A 71 -13.85 8.36 -31.04
C SER A 71 -13.24 7.37 -32.03
N LEU A 72 -12.21 6.65 -31.61
CA LEU A 72 -11.84 5.35 -32.18
C LEU A 72 -12.54 4.22 -31.39
N PRO A 73 -13.04 3.17 -32.06
CA PRO A 73 -13.69 2.05 -31.39
C PRO A 73 -12.67 1.31 -30.52
N VAL A 74 -12.97 1.19 -29.22
CA VAL A 74 -12.14 0.45 -28.27
C VAL A 74 -12.20 -1.03 -28.64
N HIS A 75 -11.16 -1.52 -29.31
CA HIS A 75 -11.02 -2.93 -29.67
C HIS A 75 -10.95 -3.75 -28.38
N GLN A 76 -11.97 -4.58 -28.13
CA GLN A 76 -12.19 -5.40 -26.94
C GLN A 76 -11.07 -6.44 -26.67
N SER A 77 -10.13 -6.61 -27.61
CA SER A 77 -9.11 -7.66 -27.65
C SER A 77 -7.82 -7.35 -26.87
N TRP A 78 -7.65 -6.16 -26.30
CA TRP A 78 -6.43 -5.74 -25.57
C TRP A 78 -6.64 -5.46 -24.08
N LEU A 79 -7.83 -5.74 -23.55
CA LEU A 79 -8.16 -5.48 -22.15
C LEU A 79 -7.63 -6.62 -21.28
N ALA A 80 -6.32 -6.57 -21.02
CA ALA A 80 -5.68 -7.44 -20.04
C ALA A 80 -6.45 -7.32 -18.72
N LYS A 81 -6.87 -8.47 -18.17
CA LYS A 81 -7.45 -8.57 -16.83
C LYS A 81 -6.47 -7.89 -15.85
N VAL A 82 -6.88 -6.80 -15.22
CA VAL A 82 -6.08 -6.17 -14.16
C VAL A 82 -6.08 -7.13 -12.98
N SER A 83 -4.92 -7.68 -12.66
CA SER A 83 -4.70 -8.54 -11.50
C SER A 83 -4.02 -7.73 -10.41
N LEU A 84 -4.61 -7.68 -9.21
CA LEU A 84 -4.01 -6.99 -8.07
C LEU A 84 -3.00 -7.92 -7.40
N GLU A 85 -1.74 -7.90 -7.80
CA GLU A 85 -0.74 -8.81 -7.21
C GLU A 85 -0.21 -8.33 -5.86
N PHE A 86 -0.11 -7.00 -5.68
CA PHE A 86 0.45 -6.39 -4.49
C PHE A 86 -0.42 -5.27 -3.94
N TYR A 87 -0.64 -5.31 -2.62
CA TYR A 87 -1.11 -4.17 -1.84
C TYR A 87 0.00 -3.79 -0.85
N ILE A 88 0.45 -2.53 -0.88
CA ILE A 88 1.50 -2.03 0.01
C ILE A 88 0.98 -0.80 0.74
N ASP A 89 0.83 -0.93 2.06
CA ASP A 89 0.47 0.15 2.98
C ASP A 89 1.75 0.82 3.48
N VAL A 90 2.06 2.02 2.98
CA VAL A 90 3.32 2.73 3.30
C VAL A 90 3.13 3.59 4.54
N HIS A 91 3.97 3.34 5.54
CA HIS A 91 4.02 4.02 6.83
C HIS A 91 5.45 4.47 7.12
N ALA A 92 5.54 5.36 8.09
CA ALA A 92 6.81 5.80 8.62
C ALA A 92 6.89 5.49 10.12
N HIS A 93 8.10 5.14 10.54
CA HIS A 93 8.35 4.52 11.83
C HIS A 93 9.28 5.37 12.69
N SER A 94 8.83 5.68 13.90
CA SER A 94 9.51 6.64 14.79
C SER A 94 10.72 6.11 15.54
N THR A 95 10.82 4.80 15.76
CA THR A 95 11.82 4.21 16.67
C THR A 95 12.83 3.32 15.97
N MET A 96 12.38 2.38 15.15
CA MET A 96 13.26 1.53 14.34
C MET A 96 13.90 2.33 13.19
N MET A 97 15.15 1.97 12.90
CA MET A 97 15.91 2.42 11.73
C MET A 97 15.56 1.54 10.52
N ASN A 98 16.03 1.97 9.33
CA ASN A 98 15.84 1.26 8.05
C ASN A 98 14.38 1.23 7.57
N GLY A 99 14.19 0.75 6.33
CA GLY A 99 12.91 0.30 5.81
C GLY A 99 12.69 -1.18 6.12
N PHE A 100 11.48 -1.60 6.49
CA PHE A 100 11.17 -3.01 6.73
C PHE A 100 9.68 -3.27 6.49
N MET A 101 9.32 -4.54 6.33
CA MET A 101 7.94 -4.92 6.03
C MET A 101 7.29 -5.75 7.11
N TYR A 102 5.98 -5.56 7.26
CA TYR A 102 5.12 -6.55 7.85
C TYR A 102 4.28 -7.24 6.78
N GLY A 103 4.20 -8.56 6.87
CA GLY A 103 3.28 -9.37 6.07
C GLY A 103 2.33 -10.20 6.92
N ASN A 104 1.47 -10.97 6.25
CA ASN A 104 0.58 -11.94 6.89
C ASN A 104 1.24 -13.30 6.99
N VAL A 105 0.75 -14.14 7.91
CA VAL A 105 1.12 -15.56 8.01
C VAL A 105 0.16 -16.36 7.15
N PHE A 106 0.68 -17.27 6.35
CA PHE A 106 -0.07 -18.22 5.53
C PHE A 106 0.24 -19.65 5.98
N GLU A 107 -0.71 -20.56 5.73
CA GLU A 107 -0.55 -21.99 6.03
C GLU A 107 0.13 -22.74 4.88
N GLU A 108 -0.06 -22.28 3.63
CA GLU A 108 0.54 -22.90 2.46
C GLU A 108 2.02 -22.49 2.33
N GLU A 109 2.93 -23.48 2.36
CA GLU A 109 4.37 -23.25 2.27
C GLU A 109 4.76 -22.51 0.97
N GLU A 110 4.15 -22.88 -0.15
CA GLU A 110 4.39 -22.21 -1.44
C GLU A 110 4.03 -20.72 -1.36
N ARG A 111 2.93 -20.39 -0.69
CA ARG A 111 2.47 -18.99 -0.54
C ARG A 111 3.42 -18.21 0.37
N VAL A 112 3.91 -18.83 1.44
CA VAL A 112 4.94 -18.25 2.32
C VAL A 112 6.22 -17.96 1.54
N GLN A 113 6.67 -18.90 0.70
CA GLN A 113 7.87 -18.72 -0.13
C GLN A 113 7.69 -17.58 -1.14
N ARG A 114 6.56 -17.54 -1.85
CA ARG A 114 6.24 -16.48 -2.82
C ARG A 114 6.17 -15.09 -2.17
N GLN A 115 5.52 -14.97 -1.02
CA GLN A 115 5.45 -13.72 -0.27
C GLN A 115 6.84 -13.20 0.15
N ALA A 116 7.79 -14.10 0.43
CA ALA A 116 9.14 -13.70 0.82
C ALA A 116 9.98 -13.15 -0.35
N VAL A 117 9.57 -13.37 -1.61
CA VAL A 117 10.34 -12.94 -2.79
C VAL A 117 10.47 -11.42 -2.85
N PHE A 118 9.37 -10.68 -2.67
CA PHE A 118 9.38 -9.24 -2.82
C PHE A 118 10.24 -8.52 -1.76
N PRO A 119 10.13 -8.81 -0.45
CA PRO A 119 11.05 -8.27 0.56
C PRO A 119 12.52 -8.63 0.31
N ARG A 120 12.81 -9.83 -0.23
CA ARG A 120 14.18 -10.22 -0.59
C ARG A 120 14.71 -9.40 -1.77
N LEU A 121 13.88 -9.14 -2.77
CA LEU A 121 14.22 -8.26 -3.89
C LEU A 121 14.47 -6.84 -3.41
N LEU A 122 13.64 -6.31 -2.51
CA LEU A 122 13.88 -4.99 -1.90
C LEU A 122 15.20 -4.95 -1.14
N CYS A 123 15.48 -5.94 -0.30
CA CYS A 123 16.75 -6.02 0.42
C CYS A 123 17.98 -6.05 -0.52
N HIS A 124 17.84 -6.60 -1.73
CA HIS A 124 18.92 -6.63 -2.71
C HIS A 124 19.12 -5.27 -3.40
N ASN A 125 18.05 -4.51 -3.62
CA ASN A 125 18.08 -3.28 -4.41
C ASN A 125 18.12 -2.00 -3.55
N ALA A 126 17.71 -2.09 -2.29
CA ALA A 126 17.61 -0.97 -1.36
C ALA A 126 18.53 -1.22 -0.15
N HIS A 127 19.60 -0.42 -0.06
CA HIS A 127 20.64 -0.55 0.96
C HIS A 127 20.15 -0.15 2.36
N ASP A 128 19.08 0.64 2.42
CA ASP A 128 18.38 1.07 3.62
C ASP A 128 17.27 0.09 4.03
N PHE A 129 17.01 -0.99 3.29
CA PHE A 129 16.01 -2.00 3.63
C PHE A 129 16.59 -3.12 4.51
N SER A 130 15.87 -3.46 5.58
CA SER A 130 16.21 -4.49 6.56
C SER A 130 15.31 -5.72 6.40
N LEU A 131 15.86 -6.78 5.81
CA LEU A 131 15.19 -8.08 5.77
C LEU A 131 15.11 -8.73 7.16
N SER A 132 16.06 -8.45 8.06
CA SER A 132 16.05 -9.00 9.42
C SER A 132 14.96 -8.38 10.31
N SER A 133 14.57 -7.13 10.04
CA SER A 133 13.45 -6.44 10.70
C SER A 133 12.10 -6.75 10.05
N THR A 134 12.09 -7.40 8.87
CA THR A 134 10.86 -7.79 8.18
C THR A 134 10.23 -9.00 8.87
N SER A 135 8.92 -8.92 9.15
CA SER A 135 8.22 -9.93 9.95
C SER A 135 6.84 -10.28 9.39
N PHE A 136 6.49 -11.55 9.47
CA PHE A 136 5.18 -12.07 9.07
C PHE A 136 4.41 -12.47 10.33
N ASN A 137 3.23 -11.88 10.55
CA ASN A 137 2.47 -12.14 11.78
C ASN A 137 0.94 -12.13 11.59
N ARG A 138 0.25 -12.75 12.55
CA ARG A 138 -1.21 -12.86 12.65
C ARG A 138 -1.79 -12.14 13.89
N ASP A 139 -1.13 -11.10 14.40
CA ASP A 139 -1.58 -10.32 15.57
C ASP A 139 -3.05 -9.84 15.46
N VAL A 140 -3.87 -10.17 16.45
CA VAL A 140 -5.31 -9.83 16.50
C VAL A 140 -5.54 -8.33 16.61
N VAL A 141 -4.66 -7.59 17.27
CA VAL A 141 -4.77 -6.12 17.44
C VAL A 141 -4.62 -5.40 16.10
N LYS A 142 -4.00 -6.07 15.11
CA LYS A 142 -3.81 -5.55 13.75
C LYS A 142 -4.91 -5.98 12.79
N ALA A 143 -5.94 -6.70 13.22
CA ALA A 143 -7.00 -7.20 12.33
C ALA A 143 -7.71 -6.08 11.55
N GLY A 144 -7.87 -4.89 12.15
CA GLY A 144 -8.48 -3.72 11.51
C GLY A 144 -7.56 -2.90 10.58
N THR A 145 -6.32 -3.36 10.35
CA THR A 145 -5.37 -2.72 9.42
C THR A 145 -5.62 -3.14 7.98
N GLY A 146 -5.20 -2.34 7.02
CA GLY A 146 -5.40 -2.61 5.59
C GLY A 146 -4.76 -3.92 5.16
N ARG A 147 -3.51 -4.14 5.58
CA ARG A 147 -2.76 -5.38 5.33
C ARG A 147 -3.53 -6.63 5.75
N ARG A 148 -4.17 -6.59 6.92
CA ARG A 148 -4.87 -7.74 7.51
C ARG A 148 -6.25 -7.94 6.96
N PHE A 149 -7.00 -6.86 6.77
CA PHE A 149 -8.32 -6.91 6.19
C PHE A 149 -8.26 -7.39 4.73
N LEU A 150 -7.43 -6.75 3.90
CA LEU A 150 -7.32 -7.08 2.48
C LEU A 150 -6.70 -8.47 2.25
N GLY A 151 -5.76 -8.89 3.09
CA GLY A 151 -5.17 -10.23 2.98
C GLY A 151 -6.15 -11.38 3.22
N GLY A 152 -7.33 -11.12 3.81
CA GLY A 152 -8.41 -12.10 3.91
C GLY A 152 -9.55 -11.89 2.90
N LEU A 153 -9.52 -10.80 2.12
CA LEU A 153 -10.55 -10.44 1.15
C LEU A 153 -10.10 -10.69 -0.30
N LEU A 154 -8.84 -10.39 -0.59
CA LEU A 154 -8.24 -10.55 -1.91
C LEU A 154 -7.91 -12.02 -2.19
N ASP A 155 -7.68 -12.33 -3.46
CA ASP A 155 -7.35 -13.68 -3.90
C ASP A 155 -6.00 -14.18 -3.37
N ASP A 156 -5.78 -15.50 -3.50
CA ASP A 156 -4.55 -16.14 -3.00
C ASP A 156 -3.28 -15.74 -3.76
N THR A 157 -3.44 -15.03 -4.87
CA THR A 157 -2.35 -14.44 -5.66
C THR A 157 -1.99 -13.02 -5.23
N SER A 158 -2.82 -12.39 -4.39
CA SER A 158 -2.60 -11.05 -3.85
C SER A 158 -1.79 -11.10 -2.56
N TYR A 159 -0.69 -10.34 -2.50
CA TYR A 159 0.13 -10.20 -1.29
C TYR A 159 0.00 -8.80 -0.69
N CYS A 160 -0.38 -8.76 0.60
CA CYS A 160 -0.57 -7.53 1.35
C CYS A 160 0.58 -7.28 2.32
N TYR A 161 1.19 -6.10 2.22
CA TYR A 161 2.29 -5.65 3.08
C TYR A 161 1.99 -4.33 3.77
N THR A 162 2.61 -4.11 4.92
CA THR A 162 2.85 -2.78 5.48
C THR A 162 4.33 -2.51 5.34
N LEU A 163 4.72 -1.47 4.59
CA LEU A 163 6.10 -0.99 4.52
C LEU A 163 6.27 0.11 5.55
N GLU A 164 7.19 -0.05 6.47
CA GLU A 164 7.56 0.94 7.48
C GLU A 164 8.94 1.51 7.11
N VAL A 165 9.09 2.82 7.08
CA VAL A 165 10.36 3.50 6.80
C VAL A 165 10.72 4.40 7.97
N SER A 166 11.93 4.29 8.51
CA SER A 166 12.37 5.15 9.61
C SER A 166 12.24 6.65 9.30
N PHE A 167 11.83 7.45 10.28
CA PHE A 167 11.82 8.91 10.13
C PHE A 167 13.19 9.54 9.96
N TYR A 168 14.21 8.93 10.57
CA TYR A 168 15.47 9.62 10.81
C TYR A 168 16.61 9.06 10.00
N SER A 169 16.88 7.75 10.12
CA SER A 169 18.10 7.17 9.59
C SER A 169 17.98 5.70 9.25
N PHE A 170 18.93 5.22 8.45
CA PHE A 170 19.13 3.81 8.18
C PHE A 170 20.55 3.37 8.57
N LEU A 171 20.71 2.06 8.73
CA LEU A 171 22.01 1.41 8.88
C LEU A 171 22.35 0.63 7.62
N THR A 172 23.55 0.82 7.09
CA THR A 172 24.08 -0.05 6.02
C THR A 172 24.52 -1.39 6.61
N ALA A 173 24.42 -2.47 5.82
CA ALA A 173 24.87 -3.79 6.24
C ALA A 173 26.32 -3.76 6.77
N GLY A 174 26.50 -4.23 8.02
CA GLY A 174 27.80 -4.27 8.70
C GLY A 174 28.24 -2.95 9.37
N SER A 175 27.47 -1.87 9.21
CA SER A 175 27.71 -0.59 9.90
C SER A 175 26.82 -0.45 11.14
N THR A 176 27.37 0.11 12.21
CA THR A 176 26.61 0.54 13.40
C THR A 176 26.34 2.05 13.40
N THR A 177 26.90 2.79 12.44
CA THR A 177 26.74 4.24 12.32
C THR A 177 25.47 4.55 11.53
N PRO A 178 24.48 5.24 12.13
CA PRO A 178 23.27 5.65 11.43
C PRO A 178 23.56 6.72 10.39
N ILE A 179 23.01 6.55 9.19
CA ILE A 179 23.06 7.54 8.10
C ILE A 179 21.68 8.22 8.06
N PRO A 180 21.60 9.54 8.31
CA PRO A 180 20.32 10.25 8.28
C PRO A 180 19.79 10.35 6.84
N TYR A 181 18.48 10.27 6.69
CA TYR A 181 17.85 10.65 5.43
C TYR A 181 17.95 12.16 5.24
N THR A 182 18.45 12.58 4.08
CA THR A 182 18.54 13.98 3.68
C THR A 182 17.69 14.23 2.43
N GLU A 183 17.29 15.48 2.20
CA GLU A 183 16.53 15.86 0.99
C GLU A 183 17.28 15.43 -0.29
N ASP A 184 18.58 15.69 -0.34
CA ASP A 184 19.46 15.30 -1.46
C ASP A 184 19.53 13.78 -1.68
N SER A 185 19.37 12.99 -0.62
CA SER A 185 19.38 11.52 -0.72
C SER A 185 18.02 10.92 -1.13
N CYS A 186 16.93 11.68 -0.98
CA CYS A 186 15.57 11.22 -1.27
C CYS A 186 15.07 11.62 -2.66
N ILE A 187 15.74 12.56 -3.34
CA ILE A 187 15.45 12.90 -4.73
C ILE A 187 16.17 11.88 -5.61
N LEU A 188 15.41 10.99 -6.25
CA LEU A 188 15.94 10.12 -7.30
C LEU A 188 16.53 11.02 -8.41
N PRO A 189 17.83 10.88 -8.75
CA PRO A 189 18.44 11.64 -9.84
C PRO A 189 17.85 11.31 -11.22
#